data_AF-A0A3M2B1N9-F1
#
_entry.id   AF-A0A3M2B1N9-F1
#
_cell.length_a   1.000
_cell.length_b   1.000
_cell.length_c   1.000
_cell.angle_alpha   90.00
_cell.angle_beta   90.00
_cell.angle_gamma   90.00
#
_symmetry.space_group_name_H-M   'P 1'
#
loop_
_entity.id
_entity.type
_entity.pdbx_description
1 polymer ?
#
loop_
_entity_poly.entity_id
_entity_poly.type
_entity_poly.pdbx_seq_one_letter_code
_entity_poly.pdbx_strand_id
1 'polypeptide(L)'
;MTDSTSMSDSTGPDALWAPWRIEYLESLDEEPISASEPGDGPDRPCFLRVCFENPADDEQNHVIVRTDMGLIMLNRYPYANGHLLVALGEGRPRLLDYEPSQRAALWSLTEVAVDLMERTLRCQGVNVGINQGRAGGAGVPEHLHVHVVPRWSGDVNFMTTVARVRVIPSALEAMAKRYRSVWAAMQD
;
A
#
# COMPACT_ATOMS: atom_id res chain seq x y z
N MET A 1 -28.15 -11.93 -52.94
CA MET A 1 -28.76 -12.77 -51.89
C MET A 1 -27.81 -12.80 -50.73
N THR A 2 -28.35 -12.46 -49.57
CA THR A 2 -27.74 -12.27 -48.26
C THR A 2 -26.95 -13.49 -47.79
N ASP A 3 -25.80 -13.28 -47.15
CA ASP A 3 -25.78 -13.49 -45.70
C ASP A 3 -24.65 -12.71 -45.03
N SER A 4 -25.03 -12.06 -43.94
CA SER A 4 -24.26 -11.13 -43.14
C SER A 4 -24.11 -11.77 -41.77
N THR A 5 -22.97 -12.40 -41.49
CA THR A 5 -22.64 -12.84 -40.14
C THR A 5 -21.76 -11.78 -39.50
N SER A 6 -22.40 -10.86 -38.77
CA SER A 6 -21.71 -10.04 -37.78
C SER A 6 -21.23 -10.95 -36.65
N MET A 7 -19.91 -11.03 -36.45
CA MET A 7 -19.38 -11.51 -35.18
C MET A 7 -19.49 -10.35 -34.19
N SER A 8 -20.46 -10.46 -33.29
CA SER A 8 -20.64 -9.56 -32.17
C SER A 8 -19.47 -9.65 -31.18
N ASP A 9 -19.13 -8.50 -30.62
CA ASP A 9 -18.17 -8.23 -29.55
C ASP A 9 -17.98 -9.35 -28.51
N SER A 10 -16.72 -9.65 -28.23
CA SER A 10 -16.29 -10.06 -26.90
C SER A 10 -15.15 -9.16 -26.44
N THR A 11 -15.47 -7.92 -26.09
CA THR A 11 -14.58 -7.06 -25.30
C THR A 11 -14.59 -7.56 -23.84
N GLY A 12 -13.94 -8.69 -23.60
CA GLY A 12 -13.44 -9.02 -22.27
C GLY A 12 -12.15 -8.24 -22.02
N PRO A 13 -11.84 -7.80 -20.78
CA PRO A 13 -10.59 -7.09 -20.52
C PRO A 13 -9.42 -7.97 -20.96
N ASP A 14 -8.52 -7.39 -21.75
CA ASP A 14 -7.27 -8.01 -22.20
C ASP A 14 -6.63 -8.73 -21.02
N ALA A 15 -6.57 -10.07 -21.11
CA ALA A 15 -5.85 -10.84 -20.13
C ALA A 15 -4.43 -10.27 -20.03
N LEU A 16 -3.97 -9.98 -18.81
CA LEU A 16 -2.60 -9.57 -18.53
C LEU A 16 -1.66 -10.71 -18.96
N TRP A 17 -1.28 -10.68 -20.23
CA TRP A 17 -0.32 -11.61 -20.81
C TRP A 17 1.06 -11.18 -20.31
N ALA A 18 1.60 -11.95 -19.36
CA ALA A 18 2.91 -11.72 -18.74
C ALA A 18 3.80 -12.97 -18.91
N PRO A 19 4.30 -13.27 -20.12
CA PRO A 19 5.08 -14.48 -20.40
C PRO A 19 6.36 -14.56 -19.58
N TRP A 20 6.97 -13.40 -19.29
CA TRP A 20 8.15 -13.28 -18.43
C TRP A 20 7.92 -13.85 -17.02
N ARG A 21 6.67 -14.03 -16.59
CA ARG A 21 6.33 -14.61 -15.29
C ARG A 21 6.71 -16.09 -15.21
N ILE A 22 6.69 -16.82 -16.32
CA ILE A 22 7.09 -18.24 -16.35
C ILE A 22 8.60 -18.35 -16.25
N GLU A 23 9.34 -17.62 -17.10
CA GLU A 23 10.81 -17.59 -17.05
C GLU A 23 11.34 -17.06 -15.70
N TYR A 24 10.67 -16.08 -15.09
CA TYR A 24 11.02 -15.60 -13.75
C TYR A 24 10.79 -16.65 -12.67
N LEU A 25 9.66 -17.38 -12.71
CA LEU A 25 9.39 -18.46 -11.75
C LEU A 25 10.40 -19.60 -11.89
N GLU A 26 10.78 -19.94 -13.12
CA GLU A 26 11.82 -20.94 -13.40
C GLU A 26 13.21 -20.48 -12.94
N SER A 27 13.51 -19.18 -13.02
CA SER A 27 14.79 -18.61 -12.54
C SER A 27 14.91 -18.51 -11.01
N LEU A 28 13.80 -18.53 -10.28
CA LEU A 28 13.78 -18.50 -8.82
C LEU A 28 14.16 -19.85 -8.19
N ASP A 29 14.06 -20.94 -8.94
CA ASP A 29 14.49 -22.27 -8.49
C ASP A 29 16.02 -22.43 -8.55
N GLU A 30 16.74 -21.56 -9.26
CA GLU A 30 18.19 -21.68 -9.49
C GLU A 30 19.06 -20.73 -8.63
N GLU A 31 18.50 -19.64 -8.09
CA GLU A 31 19.29 -18.61 -7.37
C GLU A 31 18.62 -18.20 -6.03
N PRO A 32 19.25 -18.45 -4.87
CA PRO A 32 18.78 -17.85 -3.63
C PRO A 32 19.08 -16.35 -3.67
N ILE A 33 18.07 -15.54 -3.97
CA ILE A 33 18.16 -14.07 -3.92
C ILE A 33 18.57 -13.66 -2.51
N SER A 34 19.85 -13.31 -2.34
CA SER A 34 20.39 -12.80 -1.10
C SER A 34 19.82 -11.40 -0.83
N ALA A 35 18.73 -11.35 -0.08
CA ALA A 35 18.29 -10.12 0.55
C ALA A 35 19.27 -9.79 1.69
N SER A 36 20.01 -8.69 1.60
CA SER A 36 20.36 -7.90 2.79
C SER A 36 20.98 -6.55 2.43
N GLU A 37 20.23 -5.48 2.69
CA GLU A 37 20.82 -4.31 3.32
C GLU A 37 21.03 -4.61 4.82
N PRO A 38 21.93 -3.90 5.53
CA PRO A 38 22.34 -4.26 6.89
C PRO A 38 21.20 -4.00 7.89
N GLY A 39 20.44 -5.04 8.26
CA GLY A 39 19.39 -4.91 9.29
C GLY A 39 18.39 -6.06 9.45
N ASP A 40 18.31 -7.00 8.51
CA ASP A 40 17.31 -8.10 8.48
C ASP A 40 17.66 -9.27 9.42
N GLY A 41 17.76 -9.02 10.72
CA GLY A 41 17.81 -10.07 11.74
C GLY A 41 16.40 -10.55 12.13
N PRO A 42 16.21 -11.85 12.45
CA PRO A 42 14.89 -12.41 12.83
C PRO A 42 14.27 -11.80 14.09
N ASP A 43 15.09 -11.11 14.92
CA ASP A 43 14.67 -10.52 16.19
C ASP A 43 14.45 -8.99 16.12
N ARG A 44 14.64 -8.33 14.97
CA ARG A 44 14.43 -6.88 14.87
C ARG A 44 12.94 -6.58 14.67
N PRO A 45 12.31 -5.72 15.50
CA PRO A 45 10.91 -5.38 15.33
C PRO A 45 10.71 -4.60 14.02
N CYS A 46 9.74 -5.04 13.23
CA CYS A 46 9.28 -4.35 12.03
C CYS A 46 8.96 -2.88 12.34
N PHE A 47 9.27 -1.96 11.42
CA PHE A 47 9.07 -0.52 11.63
C PHE A 47 7.61 -0.16 11.94
N LEU A 48 6.63 -0.88 11.38
CA LEU A 48 5.21 -0.64 11.64
C LEU A 48 4.87 -0.92 13.11
N ARG A 49 5.41 -2.01 13.66
CA ARG A 49 5.29 -2.33 15.09
C ARG A 49 6.03 -1.32 15.97
N VAL A 50 7.25 -0.92 15.60
CA VAL A 50 8.00 0.12 16.31
C VAL A 50 7.22 1.43 16.34
N CYS A 51 6.66 1.86 15.21
CA CYS A 51 5.81 3.05 15.15
C CYS A 51 4.60 2.86 16.07
N PHE A 52 3.93 1.71 16.03
CA PHE A 52 2.76 1.45 16.86
C PHE A 52 3.08 1.51 18.37
N GLU A 53 4.21 0.96 18.80
CA GLU A 53 4.60 0.92 20.22
C GLU A 53 5.11 2.27 20.76
N ASN A 54 5.49 3.22 19.89
CA ASN A 54 6.13 4.48 20.28
C ASN A 54 5.31 5.70 19.79
N PRO A 55 4.15 6.02 20.42
CA PRO A 55 3.29 7.13 20.00
C PRO A 55 3.96 8.50 20.14
N ALA A 56 4.99 8.63 20.98
CA ALA A 56 5.76 9.87 21.12
C ALA A 56 6.47 10.28 19.80
N ASP A 57 6.71 9.33 18.91
CA ASP A 57 7.43 9.54 17.65
C ASP A 57 6.48 9.66 16.43
N ASP A 58 5.18 9.79 16.64
CA ASP A 58 4.17 9.83 15.57
C ASP A 58 4.45 10.94 14.54
N GLU A 59 4.91 12.10 15.01
CA GLU A 59 5.25 13.20 14.13
C GLU A 59 6.41 12.84 13.19
N GLN A 60 7.50 12.34 13.76
CA GLN A 60 8.74 11.94 13.07
C GLN A 60 8.51 10.78 12.11
N ASN A 61 7.65 9.84 12.49
CA ASN A 61 7.33 8.65 11.70
C ASN A 61 6.21 8.87 10.69
N HIS A 62 5.69 10.10 10.58
CA HIS A 62 4.58 10.46 9.68
C HIS A 62 3.31 9.62 9.93
N VAL A 63 3.07 9.23 11.19
CA VAL A 63 1.79 8.68 11.63
C VAL A 63 0.76 9.81 11.62
N ILE A 64 -0.39 9.53 11.02
CA ILE A 64 -1.47 10.49 10.79
C ILE A 64 -2.64 10.19 11.72
N VAL A 65 -3.04 8.92 11.79
CA VAL A 65 -4.12 8.44 12.64
C VAL A 65 -3.62 7.25 13.45
N ARG A 66 -3.98 7.22 14.72
CA ARG A 66 -3.71 6.12 15.64
C ARG A 66 -5.00 5.74 16.34
N THR A 67 -5.20 4.45 16.48
CA THR A 67 -6.27 3.84 17.25
C THR A 67 -5.66 2.83 18.21
N ASP A 68 -6.49 2.24 19.07
CA ASP A 68 -6.06 1.18 19.98
C ASP A 68 -5.59 -0.09 19.24
N MET A 69 -5.99 -0.26 17.97
CA MET A 69 -5.74 -1.48 17.19
C MET A 69 -4.70 -1.31 16.08
N GLY A 70 -4.48 -0.09 15.61
CA GLY A 70 -3.63 0.16 14.43
C GLY A 70 -3.40 1.63 14.12
N LEU A 71 -2.70 1.86 13.00
CA LEU A 71 -2.28 3.17 12.55
C LEU A 71 -2.48 3.38 11.04
N ILE A 72 -2.61 4.65 10.67
CA ILE A 72 -2.52 5.14 9.30
C ILE A 72 -1.30 6.06 9.24
N MET A 73 -0.39 5.81 8.31
CA MET A 73 0.83 6.61 8.16
C MET A 73 1.19 6.86 6.70
N LEU A 74 1.98 7.89 6.43
CA LEU A 74 2.47 8.17 5.09
C LEU A 74 3.57 7.17 4.70
N ASN A 75 3.50 6.62 3.48
CA ASN A 75 4.59 5.81 2.96
C ASN A 75 5.80 6.69 2.63
N ARG A 76 6.98 6.34 3.17
CA ARG A 76 8.25 7.04 2.90
C ARG A 76 8.72 6.85 1.45
N TYR A 77 8.31 5.76 0.82
CA TYR A 77 8.61 5.42 -0.57
C TYR A 77 7.30 5.28 -1.37
N PRO A 78 6.58 6.40 -1.58
CA PRO A 78 5.25 6.39 -2.15
C PRO A 78 5.24 6.06 -3.65
N TYR A 79 4.21 5.34 -4.10
CA TYR A 79 3.95 5.13 -5.54
C TYR A 79 3.39 6.40 -6.18
N ALA A 80 2.56 7.14 -5.43
CA ALA A 80 2.04 8.45 -5.78
C ALA A 80 2.06 9.35 -4.54
N ASN A 81 2.21 10.66 -4.74
CA ASN A 81 2.21 11.62 -3.64
C ASN A 81 0.94 11.45 -2.78
N GLY A 82 1.15 11.27 -1.47
CA GLY A 82 0.07 11.03 -0.53
C GLY A 82 -0.31 9.57 -0.30
N HIS A 83 0.45 8.59 -0.82
CA HIS A 83 0.31 7.17 -0.52
C HIS A 83 0.34 6.90 0.99
N LEU A 84 -0.75 6.35 1.52
CA LEU A 84 -0.88 5.94 2.92
C LEU A 84 -0.69 4.42 3.08
N LEU A 85 -0.14 4.02 4.22
CA LEU A 85 -0.12 2.66 4.72
C LEU A 85 -1.10 2.55 5.89
N VAL A 86 -1.86 1.46 5.93
CA VAL A 86 -2.74 1.10 7.04
C VAL A 86 -2.29 -0.23 7.61
N ALA A 87 -2.03 -0.28 8.91
CA ALA A 87 -1.55 -1.49 9.56
C ALA A 87 -2.14 -1.63 10.96
N LEU A 88 -2.39 -2.87 11.39
CA LEU A 88 -2.64 -3.17 12.79
C LEU A 88 -1.33 -3.13 13.58
N GLY A 89 -1.41 -2.81 14.86
CA GLY A 89 -0.24 -2.79 15.74
C GLY A 89 0.40 -4.16 15.92
N GLU A 90 -0.44 -5.17 16.11
CA GLU A 90 -0.01 -6.57 16.07
C GLU A 90 0.20 -6.99 14.61
N GLY A 91 1.45 -7.06 14.17
CA GLY A 91 1.81 -7.47 12.82
C GLY A 91 1.67 -8.98 12.62
N ARG A 92 1.01 -9.38 11.52
CA ARG A 92 0.99 -10.75 11.04
C ARG A 92 1.35 -10.79 9.56
N PRO A 93 1.97 -11.86 9.05
CA PRO A 93 2.44 -11.89 7.67
C PRO A 93 1.31 -12.03 6.65
N ARG A 94 0.20 -12.69 7.01
CA ARG A 94 -0.93 -12.93 6.11
C ARG A 94 -2.24 -12.45 6.70
N LEU A 95 -3.16 -12.11 5.80
CA LEU A 95 -4.51 -11.64 6.11
C LEU A 95 -5.29 -12.71 6.87
N LEU A 96 -5.10 -13.98 6.50
CA LEU A 96 -5.75 -15.11 7.16
C LEU A 96 -5.10 -15.50 8.49
N ASP A 97 -3.96 -14.90 8.85
CA ASP A 97 -3.39 -15.07 10.18
C ASP A 97 -4.08 -14.17 11.21
N TYR A 98 -4.78 -13.11 10.77
CA TYR A 98 -5.61 -12.29 11.65
C TYR A 98 -6.94 -12.94 11.95
N GLU A 99 -7.45 -12.73 13.17
CA GLU A 99 -8.82 -13.11 13.52
C GLU A 99 -9.86 -12.29 12.73
N PRO A 100 -11.10 -12.78 12.56
CA PRO A 100 -12.15 -12.05 11.85
C PRO A 100 -12.36 -10.61 12.34
N SER A 101 -12.30 -10.39 13.65
CA SER A 101 -12.44 -9.06 14.26
C SER A 101 -11.26 -8.14 13.94
N GLN A 102 -10.04 -8.68 13.89
CA GLN A 102 -8.84 -7.92 13.50
C GLN A 102 -8.92 -7.53 12.03
N ARG A 103 -9.35 -8.44 11.14
CA ARG A 103 -9.58 -8.11 9.72
C ARG A 103 -10.64 -7.03 9.55
N ALA A 104 -11.72 -7.06 10.32
CA ALA A 104 -12.74 -6.01 10.31
C ALA A 104 -12.15 -4.66 10.75
N ALA A 105 -11.38 -4.63 11.84
CA ALA A 105 -10.71 -3.42 12.31
C ALA A 105 -9.73 -2.85 11.27
N LEU A 106 -8.97 -3.70 10.57
CA LEU A 106 -8.09 -3.28 9.48
C LEU A 106 -8.85 -2.59 8.36
N TRP A 107 -10.01 -3.14 7.96
CA TRP A 107 -10.83 -2.55 6.91
C TRP A 107 -11.53 -1.27 7.36
N SER A 108 -12.04 -1.19 8.59
CA SER A 108 -12.57 0.06 9.14
C SER A 108 -11.51 1.17 9.18
N LEU A 109 -10.27 0.84 9.52
CA LEU A 109 -9.16 1.79 9.47
C LEU A 109 -8.79 2.17 8.03
N THR A 110 -8.96 1.24 7.08
CA THR A 110 -8.76 1.51 5.65
C THR A 110 -9.82 2.45 5.09
N GLU A 111 -11.08 2.30 5.49
CA GLU A 111 -12.17 3.21 5.14
C GLU A 111 -11.85 4.65 5.60
N VAL A 112 -11.36 4.79 6.84
CA VAL A 112 -10.88 6.08 7.37
C VAL A 112 -9.74 6.64 6.51
N ALA A 113 -8.78 5.82 6.11
CA ALA A 113 -7.66 6.26 5.28
C ALA A 113 -8.12 6.73 3.88
N VAL A 114 -9.11 6.06 3.29
CA VAL A 114 -9.70 6.44 1.99
C VAL A 114 -10.43 7.77 2.11
N ASP A 115 -11.34 7.93 3.08
CA ASP A 115 -12.09 9.18 3.27
C ASP A 115 -11.14 10.37 3.54
N LEU A 116 -10.14 10.14 4.41
CA LEU A 116 -9.10 11.12 4.69
C LEU A 116 -8.31 11.51 3.42
N MET A 117 -7.95 10.54 2.58
CA MET A 117 -7.26 10.74 1.30
C MET A 117 -8.07 11.55 0.31
N GLU A 118 -9.34 11.19 0.11
CA GLU A 118 -10.23 11.87 -0.82
C GLU A 118 -10.46 13.33 -0.40
N ARG A 119 -10.73 13.58 0.88
CA ARG A 119 -10.89 14.94 1.42
C ARG A 119 -9.61 15.76 1.30
N THR A 120 -8.48 15.14 1.59
CA THR A 120 -7.19 15.83 1.60
C THR A 120 -6.75 16.21 0.20
N LEU A 121 -6.79 15.27 -0.75
CA LEU A 121 -6.17 15.40 -2.05
C LEU A 121 -7.14 15.70 -3.18
N ARG A 122 -8.44 15.46 -2.98
CA ARG A 122 -9.46 15.51 -4.05
C ARG A 122 -9.04 14.67 -5.26
N CYS A 123 -8.55 13.47 -4.98
CA CYS A 123 -8.21 12.51 -6.01
C CYS A 123 -9.46 12.04 -6.76
N GLN A 124 -9.29 11.57 -7.99
CA GLN A 124 -10.40 11.12 -8.85
C GLN A 124 -10.71 9.63 -8.67
N GLY A 125 -9.80 8.90 -8.01
CA GLY A 125 -9.97 7.52 -7.61
C GLY A 125 -8.89 7.11 -6.62
N VAL A 126 -9.04 5.91 -6.07
CA VAL A 126 -8.11 5.35 -5.08
C VAL A 126 -7.85 3.89 -5.41
N ASN A 127 -6.57 3.48 -5.35
CA ASN A 127 -6.24 2.06 -5.30
C ASN A 127 -6.06 1.64 -3.85
N VAL A 128 -6.73 0.54 -3.48
CA VAL A 128 -6.60 -0.10 -2.18
C VAL A 128 -6.12 -1.53 -2.42
N GLY A 129 -5.01 -1.92 -1.81
CA GLY A 129 -4.39 -3.21 -2.09
C GLY A 129 -3.45 -3.70 -1.01
N ILE A 130 -3.17 -5.00 -1.02
CA ILE A 130 -2.30 -5.68 -0.07
C ILE A 130 -1.34 -6.57 -0.84
N ASN A 131 -0.06 -6.50 -0.52
CA ASN A 131 0.94 -7.43 -1.03
C ASN A 131 1.28 -8.45 0.06
N GLN A 132 1.27 -9.75 -0.28
CA GLN A 132 1.53 -10.83 0.67
C GLN A 132 2.67 -11.74 0.21
N GLY A 133 3.62 -11.98 1.12
CA GLY A 133 4.83 -12.73 0.83
C GLY A 133 5.76 -12.00 -0.16
N ARG A 134 7.00 -12.47 -0.24
CA ARG A 134 8.02 -11.86 -1.12
C ARG A 134 7.59 -11.87 -2.58
N ALA A 135 7.03 -12.98 -3.06
CA ALA A 135 6.55 -13.12 -4.44
C ALA A 135 5.36 -12.19 -4.76
N GLY A 136 4.58 -11.80 -3.75
CA GLY A 136 3.51 -10.81 -3.90
C GLY A 136 3.99 -9.36 -3.90
N GLY A 137 5.30 -9.11 -3.78
CA GLY A 137 5.87 -7.77 -3.71
C GLY A 137 5.74 -7.11 -2.33
N ALA A 138 5.60 -7.89 -1.26
CA ALA A 138 5.58 -7.35 0.10
C ALA A 138 6.97 -6.80 0.46
N GLY A 139 7.07 -5.48 0.65
CA GLY A 139 8.30 -4.84 1.14
C GLY A 139 8.59 -5.15 2.61
N VAL A 140 7.57 -5.61 3.35
CA VAL A 140 7.64 -6.04 4.75
C VAL A 140 6.85 -7.34 4.90
N PRO A 141 7.42 -8.50 4.52
CA PRO A 141 6.69 -9.76 4.44
C PRO A 141 6.09 -10.24 5.77
N GLU A 142 6.66 -9.82 6.90
CA GLU A 142 6.27 -10.22 8.25
C GLU A 142 5.13 -9.40 8.85
N HIS A 143 4.83 -8.21 8.30
CA HIS A 143 3.82 -7.28 8.83
C HIS A 143 2.93 -6.76 7.70
N LEU A 144 1.76 -7.39 7.57
CA LEU A 144 0.75 -7.04 6.59
C LEU A 144 0.31 -5.57 6.74
N HIS A 145 0.21 -4.87 5.63
CA HIS A 145 -0.31 -3.52 5.57
C HIS A 145 -1.09 -3.30 4.28
N VAL A 146 -2.09 -2.43 4.35
CA VAL A 146 -2.89 -2.01 3.19
C VAL A 146 -2.27 -0.75 2.62
N HIS A 147 -2.06 -0.76 1.31
CA HIS A 147 -1.70 0.41 0.53
C HIS A 147 -2.97 1.15 0.14
N VAL A 148 -3.02 2.45 0.39
CA VAL A 148 -4.06 3.35 -0.10
C VAL A 148 -3.36 4.42 -0.94
N VAL A 149 -3.63 4.42 -2.25
CA VAL A 149 -2.87 5.22 -3.23
C VAL A 149 -3.83 6.11 -4.02
N PRO A 150 -3.65 7.44 -3.99
CA PRO A 150 -4.54 8.35 -4.72
C PRO A 150 -4.25 8.31 -6.20
N ARG A 151 -5.29 8.43 -7.03
CA ARG A 151 -5.20 8.37 -8.50
C ARG A 151 -5.89 9.55 -9.20
N TRP A 152 -5.34 9.91 -10.35
CA TRP A 152 -5.90 10.90 -11.28
C TRP A 152 -5.86 10.38 -12.70
N SER A 153 -6.82 10.80 -13.53
CA SER A 153 -6.77 10.49 -14.96
C SER A 153 -5.48 11.01 -15.58
N GLY A 154 -4.74 10.13 -16.26
CA GLY A 154 -3.45 10.45 -16.89
C GLY A 154 -2.24 10.28 -15.98
N ASP A 155 -2.40 9.82 -14.73
CA ASP A 155 -1.26 9.35 -13.95
C ASP A 155 -0.78 7.97 -14.44
N VAL A 156 0.50 7.67 -14.20
CA VAL A 156 1.09 6.39 -14.57
C VAL A 156 0.53 5.29 -13.66
N ASN A 157 0.00 4.23 -14.27
CA ASN A 157 -0.68 3.15 -13.58
C ASN A 157 0.21 2.46 -12.53
N PHE A 158 -0.44 1.92 -11.50
CA PHE A 158 0.14 1.14 -10.39
C PHE A 158 1.18 0.08 -10.81
N MET A 159 1.04 -0.49 -12.01
CA MET A 159 1.95 -1.50 -12.59
C MET A 159 3.24 -0.91 -13.20
N THR A 160 3.26 0.38 -13.52
CA THR A 160 4.41 1.10 -14.10
C THR A 160 5.06 1.95 -13.02
N THR A 161 5.87 1.29 -12.20
CA THR A 161 6.70 1.91 -11.16
C THR A 161 7.45 3.12 -11.74
N VAL A 162 7.19 4.32 -11.22
CA VAL A 162 8.06 5.48 -11.46
C VAL A 162 9.33 5.29 -10.62
N ALA A 163 10.20 4.39 -11.06
CA ALA A 163 11.41 3.97 -10.36
C ALA A 163 12.55 5.01 -10.37
N ARG A 164 12.27 6.31 -10.63
CA ARG A 164 13.34 7.32 -10.85
C ARG A 164 13.13 8.70 -10.26
N VAL A 165 12.05 8.95 -9.50
CA VAL A 165 11.88 10.26 -8.84
C VAL A 165 12.14 10.10 -7.34
N ARG A 166 13.27 10.66 -6.89
CA ARG A 166 13.63 10.71 -5.47
C ARG A 166 12.61 11.60 -4.75
N VAL A 167 11.86 11.03 -3.81
CA VAL A 167 10.94 11.80 -2.97
C VAL A 167 11.74 12.75 -2.08
N ILE A 168 11.36 14.01 -2.11
CA ILE A 168 12.02 15.06 -1.34
C ILE A 168 11.46 15.01 0.10
N PRO A 169 12.29 14.88 1.15
CA PRO A 169 11.82 14.77 2.53
C PRO A 169 10.86 15.89 2.96
N SER A 170 11.13 17.15 2.56
CA SER A 170 10.24 18.29 2.86
C SER A 170 8.84 18.15 2.26
N ALA A 171 8.70 17.40 1.15
CA ALA A 171 7.39 17.11 0.56
C ALA A 171 6.59 16.11 1.40
N LEU A 172 7.25 15.16 2.07
CA LEU A 172 6.58 14.20 2.97
C LEU A 172 6.09 14.88 4.24
N GLU A 173 6.90 15.75 4.84
CA GLU A 173 6.50 16.53 6.02
C GLU A 173 5.31 17.44 5.74
N ALA A 174 5.35 18.18 4.61
CA ALA A 174 4.25 19.02 4.18
C ALA A 174 2.97 18.21 3.93
N MET A 175 3.10 17.03 3.31
CA MET A 175 1.98 16.13 3.06
C MET A 175 1.40 15.57 4.36
N ALA A 176 2.24 15.10 5.29
CA ALA A 176 1.81 14.61 6.60
C ALA A 176 1.09 15.70 7.40
N LYS A 177 1.60 16.95 7.38
CA LYS A 177 0.93 18.10 8.01
C LYS A 177 -0.44 18.36 7.40
N ARG A 178 -0.56 18.32 6.07
CA ARG A 178 -1.84 18.49 5.37
C ARG A 178 -2.85 17.43 5.80
N TYR A 179 -2.44 16.17 5.83
CA TYR A 179 -3.27 15.06 6.29
C TYR A 179 -3.74 15.23 7.73
N ARG A 180 -2.83 15.56 8.66
CA ARG A 180 -3.19 15.78 10.07
C ARG A 180 -4.16 16.95 10.24
N SER A 181 -3.99 18.01 9.46
CA SER A 181 -4.91 19.17 9.47
C SER A 181 -6.32 18.79 9.04
N VAL A 182 -6.47 17.95 8.00
CA VAL A 182 -7.79 17.49 7.54
C VAL A 182 -8.38 16.50 8.54
N TRP A 183 -7.56 15.60 9.09
CA TRP A 183 -8.00 14.65 10.10
C TRP A 183 -8.55 15.36 11.35
N ALA A 184 -7.86 16.39 11.84
CA ALA A 184 -8.36 17.19 12.97
C ALA A 184 -9.75 17.77 12.68
N ALA A 185 -9.97 18.32 11.49
CA ALA A 185 -11.26 18.86 11.07
C ALA A 185 -12.36 17.81 10.82
N MET A 186 -12.02 16.52 10.74
CA MET A 186 -13.00 15.42 10.65
C MET A 186 -13.50 14.96 12.02
N GLN A 187 -12.83 15.36 13.10
CA GLN A 187 -13.20 15.01 14.47
C GLN A 187 -14.08 16.07 15.14
N ASP A 188 -14.20 17.25 14.52
CA ASP A 188 -15.08 18.36 14.93
C ASP A 188 -16.50 18.15 14.39
#